data_AF-A0A1H2FJK9-F1
#
_entry.id   AF-A0A1H2FJK9-F1
#
_cell.length_a   1.000
_cell.length_b   1.000
_cell.length_c   1.000
_cell.angle_alpha   90.00
_cell.angle_beta   90.00
_cell.angle_gamma   90.00
#
_symmetry.space_group_name_H-M   'P 1'
#
loop_
_entity.id
_entity.type
_entity.pdbx_description
1 polymer ?
#
loop_
_entity_poly.entity_id
_entity_poly.type
_entity_poly.pdbx_seq_one_letter_code
_entity_poly.pdbx_strand_id
1 'polypeptide(L)'
;MVVRILLILSLILSLAGGFLGWQINSQKTEALSGKAAAEQQLDTTKKTLGKVQEDLKQTKSSLDDTKGQLTTAQQSVEQTKRDLAAAQAKATELETKATDAQSKATAAQSQLDDVKKQVSQQSDATKAAEAKVADLDKAKRVAEDALAKQKAEVDRLSDILKRRVTGDMPPGISGKIVSVNRNWNFVVLNIGDKQGVVENGELIVSRNKSVIGRIRVTSTNGDTAVADILVNTLKDPSLQLQPGDDVQN
;
A
#
# COMPACT_ATOMS: atom_id res chain seq x y z
N MET A 1 123.78 104.38 -34.97
CA MET A 1 123.05 103.41 -35.83
C MET A 1 122.88 102.04 -35.15
N VAL A 2 123.84 101.58 -34.34
CA VAL A 2 123.86 100.26 -33.67
C VAL A 2 122.73 100.03 -32.65
N VAL A 3 122.35 101.04 -31.86
CA VAL A 3 121.32 100.91 -30.80
C VAL A 3 119.91 100.63 -31.36
N ARG A 4 119.58 101.19 -32.54
CA ARG A 4 118.27 100.97 -33.18
C ARG A 4 118.14 99.54 -33.74
N ILE A 5 119.23 98.98 -34.25
CA ILE A 5 119.27 97.61 -34.77
C ILE A 5 119.11 96.59 -33.65
N LEU A 6 119.77 96.82 -32.50
CA LEU A 6 119.64 95.96 -31.31
C LEU A 6 118.23 95.97 -30.72
N LEU A 7 117.55 97.12 -30.69
CA LEU A 7 116.17 97.21 -30.21
C LEU A 7 115.19 96.47 -31.15
N ILE A 8 115.35 96.61 -32.46
CA ILE A 8 114.53 95.88 -33.44
C ILE A 8 114.75 94.37 -33.33
N LEU A 9 116.01 93.93 -33.16
CA LEU A 9 116.34 92.52 -32.97
C LEU A 9 115.72 91.95 -31.68
N SER A 10 115.78 92.71 -30.58
CA SER A 10 115.15 92.32 -29.31
C SER A 10 113.63 92.20 -29.40
N LEU A 11 113.00 93.05 -30.22
CA LEU A 11 111.57 93.04 -30.46
C LEU A 11 111.15 91.81 -31.26
N ILE A 12 111.92 91.46 -32.30
CA ILE A 12 111.70 90.26 -33.12
C ILE A 12 111.89 88.99 -32.29
N LEU A 13 112.93 88.94 -31.44
CA LEU A 13 113.18 87.83 -30.52
C LEU A 13 112.04 87.67 -29.50
N SER A 14 111.50 88.78 -29.00
CA SER A 14 110.35 88.77 -28.07
C SER A 14 109.06 88.30 -28.76
N LEU A 15 108.83 88.70 -30.02
CA LEU A 15 107.68 88.26 -30.82
C LEU A 15 107.78 86.77 -31.22
N ALA A 16 108.98 86.30 -31.59
CA ALA A 16 109.22 84.89 -31.88
C ALA A 16 109.07 84.02 -30.62
N GLY A 17 109.55 84.50 -29.47
CA GLY A 17 109.31 83.86 -28.17
C GLY A 17 107.82 83.83 -27.79
N GLY A 18 107.09 84.91 -28.09
CA GLY A 18 105.63 84.98 -27.91
C GLY A 18 104.86 84.01 -28.82
N PHE A 19 105.26 83.88 -30.08
CA PHE A 19 104.63 82.97 -31.06
C PHE A 19 104.91 81.49 -30.76
N LEU A 20 106.15 81.13 -30.43
CA LEU A 20 106.50 79.76 -30.01
C LEU A 20 105.87 79.41 -28.66
N GLY A 21 105.84 80.37 -27.73
CA GLY A 21 105.10 80.23 -26.46
C GLY A 21 103.60 80.02 -26.69
N TRP A 22 103.00 80.77 -27.62
CA TRP A 22 101.59 80.61 -28.02
C TRP A 22 101.33 79.26 -28.70
N GLN A 23 102.18 78.80 -29.61
CA GLN A 23 102.01 77.51 -30.31
C GLN A 23 102.16 76.30 -29.38
N ILE A 24 103.12 76.35 -28.46
CA ILE A 24 103.30 75.33 -27.41
C ILE A 24 102.12 75.38 -26.44
N ASN A 25 101.65 76.58 -26.07
CA ASN A 25 100.47 76.74 -25.22
C ASN A 25 99.18 76.27 -25.92
N SER A 26 99.05 76.45 -27.24
CA SER A 26 97.93 75.95 -28.07
C SER A 26 97.92 74.42 -28.16
N GLN A 27 99.05 73.78 -28.46
CA GLN A 27 99.13 72.30 -28.45
C GLN A 27 98.91 71.73 -27.04
N LYS A 28 99.42 72.41 -26.00
CA LYS A 28 99.18 72.01 -24.61
C LYS A 28 97.72 72.17 -24.22
N THR A 29 97.03 73.22 -24.67
CA THR A 29 95.59 73.41 -24.43
C THR A 29 94.74 72.39 -25.19
N GLU A 30 95.13 72.00 -26.40
CA GLU A 30 94.46 70.95 -27.19
C GLU A 30 94.68 69.54 -26.61
N ALA A 31 95.88 69.24 -26.12
CA ALA A 31 96.16 68.00 -25.40
C ALA A 31 95.46 67.94 -24.02
N LEU A 32 95.38 69.08 -23.31
CA LEU A 32 94.64 69.19 -22.05
C LEU A 32 93.13 69.10 -22.27
N SER A 33 92.58 69.70 -23.33
CA SER A 33 91.16 69.59 -23.67
C SER A 33 90.79 68.19 -24.16
N GLY A 34 91.65 67.53 -24.93
CA GLY A 34 91.51 66.12 -25.33
C GLY A 34 91.55 65.18 -24.12
N LYS A 35 92.46 65.42 -23.17
CA LYS A 35 92.51 64.66 -21.91
C LYS A 35 91.26 64.91 -21.04
N ALA A 36 90.80 66.15 -20.93
CA ALA A 36 89.58 66.49 -20.22
C ALA A 36 88.33 65.85 -20.86
N ALA A 37 88.26 65.81 -22.20
CA ALA A 37 87.19 65.14 -22.94
C ALA A 37 87.25 63.61 -22.75
N ALA A 38 88.44 63.02 -22.74
CA ALA A 38 88.62 61.58 -22.45
C ALA A 38 88.27 61.24 -21.00
N GLU A 39 88.65 62.06 -20.02
CA GLU A 39 88.25 61.91 -18.61
C GLU A 39 86.73 62.05 -18.45
N GLN A 40 86.11 63.00 -19.15
CA GLN A 40 84.67 63.21 -19.15
C GLN A 40 83.93 62.02 -19.80
N GLN A 41 84.44 61.49 -20.92
CA GLN A 41 83.92 60.25 -21.52
C GLN A 41 84.07 59.07 -20.59
N LEU A 42 85.22 58.90 -19.92
CA LEU A 42 85.48 57.80 -19.00
C LEU A 42 84.55 57.87 -17.78
N ASP A 43 84.28 59.07 -17.25
CA ASP A 43 83.29 59.28 -16.18
C ASP A 43 81.86 58.95 -16.66
N THR A 44 81.51 59.36 -17.88
CA THR A 44 80.21 59.05 -18.50
C THR A 44 80.05 57.55 -18.72
N THR A 45 81.06 56.87 -19.26
CA THR A 45 81.08 55.42 -19.45
C THR A 45 81.01 54.67 -18.13
N LYS A 46 81.71 55.12 -17.08
CA LYS A 46 81.59 54.54 -15.73
C LYS A 46 80.18 54.68 -15.17
N LYS A 47 79.56 55.85 -15.30
CA LYS A 47 78.16 56.08 -14.90
C LYS A 47 77.18 55.19 -15.66
N THR A 48 77.36 55.05 -16.97
CA THR A 48 76.53 54.17 -17.81
C THR A 48 76.73 52.71 -17.45
N LEU A 49 77.98 52.26 -17.21
CA LEU A 49 78.28 50.89 -16.81
C LEU A 49 77.65 50.55 -15.45
N GLY A 50 77.69 51.49 -14.49
CA GLY A 50 76.99 51.36 -13.22
C GLY A 50 75.48 51.23 -13.38
N LYS A 51 74.85 52.07 -14.22
CA LYS A 51 73.41 51.96 -14.54
C LYS A 51 73.06 50.62 -15.18
N VAL A 52 73.82 50.19 -16.20
CA VAL A 52 73.59 48.90 -16.88
C VAL A 52 73.75 47.72 -15.91
N GLN A 53 74.69 47.78 -14.96
CA GLN A 53 74.82 46.76 -13.92
C GLN A 53 73.61 46.73 -12.98
N GLU A 54 73.09 47.89 -12.57
CA GLU A 54 71.88 47.98 -11.75
C GLU A 54 70.65 47.45 -12.50
N ASP A 55 70.46 47.86 -13.76
CA ASP A 55 69.38 47.39 -14.63
C ASP A 55 69.45 45.88 -14.86
N LEU A 56 70.66 45.33 -15.05
CA LEU A 56 70.86 43.89 -15.21
C LEU A 56 70.51 43.13 -13.93
N LYS A 57 70.88 43.66 -12.76
CA LYS A 57 70.51 43.09 -11.46
C LYS A 57 68.99 43.13 -11.26
N GLN A 58 68.35 44.25 -11.56
CA GLN A 58 66.90 44.40 -11.47
C GLN A 58 66.17 43.46 -12.43
N THR A 59 66.65 43.36 -13.68
CA THR A 59 66.07 42.46 -14.69
C THR A 59 66.21 40.99 -14.27
N LYS A 60 67.34 40.58 -13.69
CA LYS A 60 67.51 39.22 -13.13
C LYS A 60 66.52 38.95 -12.00
N SER A 61 66.36 39.89 -11.07
CA SER A 61 65.38 39.75 -9.98
C SER A 61 63.96 39.58 -10.52
N SER A 62 63.55 40.42 -11.48
CA SER A 62 62.23 40.29 -12.11
C SER A 62 62.05 38.99 -12.90
N LEU A 63 63.11 38.47 -13.54
CA LEU A 63 63.07 37.19 -14.24
C LEU A 63 62.84 36.02 -13.26
N ASP A 64 63.53 36.04 -12.11
CA ASP A 64 63.37 35.03 -11.07
C ASP A 64 61.97 35.09 -10.43
N ASP A 65 61.47 36.29 -10.14
CA ASP A 65 60.10 36.49 -9.66
C ASP A 65 59.06 35.98 -10.68
N THR A 66 59.24 36.31 -11.96
CA THR A 66 58.34 35.87 -13.03
C THR A 66 58.36 34.36 -13.19
N LYS A 67 59.54 33.70 -13.07
CA LYS A 67 59.64 32.23 -13.05
C LYS A 67 58.90 31.62 -11.87
N GLY A 68 59.02 32.23 -10.68
CA GLY A 68 58.28 31.81 -9.49
C GLY A 68 56.77 31.90 -9.70
N GLN A 69 56.30 33.03 -10.21
CA GLN A 69 54.88 33.24 -10.55
C GLN A 69 54.38 32.26 -11.60
N LEU A 70 55.16 32.00 -12.66
CA LEU A 70 54.82 31.03 -13.70
C LEU A 70 54.67 29.63 -13.12
N THR A 71 55.59 29.22 -12.24
CA THR A 71 55.53 27.90 -11.58
C THR A 71 54.28 27.78 -10.71
N THR A 72 53.97 28.80 -9.91
CA THR A 72 52.75 28.84 -9.09
C THR A 72 51.48 28.82 -9.95
N ALA A 73 51.46 29.58 -11.05
CA ALA A 73 50.34 29.58 -11.98
C ALA A 73 50.14 28.21 -12.65
N GLN A 74 51.23 27.55 -13.05
CA GLN A 74 51.18 26.18 -13.59
C GLN A 74 50.61 25.18 -12.59
N GLN A 75 51.04 25.25 -11.32
CA GLN A 75 50.49 24.41 -10.25
C GLN A 75 49.00 24.68 -10.01
N SER A 76 48.59 25.94 -10.01
CA SER A 76 47.18 26.33 -9.84
C SER A 76 46.29 25.85 -10.99
N VAL A 77 46.78 25.93 -12.24
CA VAL A 77 46.07 25.40 -13.41
C VAL A 77 45.90 23.88 -13.30
N GLU A 78 46.93 23.16 -12.88
CA GLU A 78 46.87 21.71 -12.73
C GLU A 78 45.90 21.30 -11.61
N GLN A 79 45.90 22.03 -10.49
CA GLN A 79 44.95 21.83 -9.40
C GLN A 79 43.51 22.11 -9.86
N THR A 80 43.28 23.23 -10.54
CA THR A 80 41.95 23.61 -11.05
C THR A 80 41.43 22.59 -12.06
N LYS A 81 42.30 22.00 -12.91
CA LYS A 81 41.91 20.92 -13.81
C LYS A 81 41.46 19.67 -13.06
N ARG A 82 42.14 19.29 -11.99
CA ARG A 82 41.76 18.15 -11.13
C ARG A 82 40.42 18.40 -10.46
N ASP A 83 40.22 19.60 -9.91
CA ASP A 83 38.98 19.98 -9.25
C ASP A 83 37.81 20.02 -10.23
N LEU A 84 38.03 20.53 -11.46
CA LEU A 84 37.03 20.51 -12.53
C LEU A 84 36.64 19.07 -12.91
N ALA A 85 37.61 18.19 -13.10
CA ALA A 85 37.35 16.79 -13.41
C ALA A 85 36.56 16.09 -12.29
N ALA A 86 36.91 16.36 -11.03
CA ALA A 86 36.20 15.82 -9.87
C ALA A 86 34.76 16.37 -9.77
N ALA A 87 34.57 17.66 -10.04
CA ALA A 87 33.24 18.29 -10.05
C ALA A 87 32.36 17.74 -11.19
N GLN A 88 32.93 17.53 -12.38
CA GLN A 88 32.23 16.89 -13.50
C GLN A 88 31.80 15.46 -13.17
N ALA A 89 32.70 14.65 -12.60
CA ALA A 89 32.38 13.30 -12.17
C ALA A 89 31.23 13.26 -11.14
N LYS A 90 31.26 14.17 -10.15
CA LYS A 90 30.17 14.30 -9.17
C LYS A 90 28.87 14.75 -9.80
N ALA A 91 28.91 15.67 -10.78
CA ALA A 91 27.71 16.13 -11.48
C ALA A 91 27.04 14.96 -12.22
N THR A 92 27.82 14.17 -12.96
CA THR A 92 27.32 12.98 -13.67
C THR A 92 26.76 11.92 -12.69
N GLU A 93 27.42 11.70 -11.56
CA GLU A 93 26.93 10.79 -10.52
C GLU A 93 25.59 11.26 -9.93
N LEU A 94 25.48 12.56 -9.61
CA LEU A 94 24.26 13.15 -9.07
C LEU A 94 23.10 13.13 -10.07
N GLU A 95 23.38 13.38 -11.35
CA GLU A 95 22.40 13.30 -12.41
C GLU A 95 21.85 11.87 -12.56
N THR A 96 22.74 10.87 -12.53
CA THR A 96 22.35 9.45 -12.54
C THR A 96 21.46 9.10 -11.34
N LYS A 97 21.87 9.52 -10.12
CA LYS A 97 21.07 9.30 -8.90
C LYS A 97 19.71 9.99 -8.96
N ALA A 98 19.63 11.19 -9.54
CA ALA A 98 18.38 11.92 -9.70
C ALA A 98 17.44 11.18 -10.65
N THR A 99 17.93 10.68 -11.79
CA THR A 99 17.13 9.89 -12.73
C THR A 99 16.64 8.57 -12.10
N ASP A 100 17.49 7.89 -11.32
CA ASP A 100 17.10 6.68 -10.59
C ASP A 100 16.03 6.97 -9.53
N ALA A 101 16.20 8.06 -8.77
CA ALA A 101 15.24 8.48 -7.75
C ALA A 101 13.90 8.86 -8.38
N GLN A 102 13.91 9.59 -9.50
CA GLN A 102 12.72 9.93 -10.28
C GLN A 102 11.98 8.66 -10.72
N SER A 103 12.71 7.70 -11.29
CA SER A 103 12.15 6.43 -11.78
C SER A 103 11.51 5.62 -10.65
N LYS A 104 12.19 5.54 -9.49
CA LYS A 104 11.66 4.88 -8.29
C LYS A 104 10.41 5.58 -7.74
N ALA A 105 10.39 6.91 -7.74
CA ALA A 105 9.23 7.69 -7.30
C ALA A 105 8.01 7.44 -8.22
N THR A 106 8.20 7.40 -9.54
CA THR A 106 7.12 7.07 -10.48
C THR A 106 6.61 5.64 -10.29
N ALA A 107 7.51 4.67 -10.10
CA ALA A 107 7.13 3.29 -9.82
C ALA A 107 6.34 3.16 -8.51
N ALA A 108 6.82 3.81 -7.44
CA ALA A 108 6.14 3.83 -6.15
C ALA A 108 4.75 4.49 -6.24
N GLN A 109 4.61 5.57 -7.01
CA GLN A 109 3.32 6.23 -7.24
C GLN A 109 2.34 5.29 -7.97
N SER A 110 2.79 4.59 -9.00
CA SER A 110 1.96 3.61 -9.71
C SER A 110 1.52 2.46 -8.80
N GLN A 111 2.41 1.98 -7.92
CA GLN A 111 2.06 0.95 -6.93
C GLN A 111 1.04 1.48 -5.92
N LEU A 112 1.18 2.72 -5.47
CA LEU A 112 0.24 3.37 -4.56
C LEU A 112 -1.16 3.46 -5.16
N ASP A 113 -1.25 3.85 -6.44
CA ASP A 113 -2.53 3.96 -7.15
C ASP A 113 -3.20 2.60 -7.34
N ASP A 114 -2.43 1.54 -7.65
CA ASP A 114 -2.96 0.18 -7.74
C ASP A 114 -3.45 -0.34 -6.38
N VAL A 115 -2.66 -0.17 -5.32
CA VAL A 115 -3.06 -0.54 -3.95
C VAL A 115 -4.33 0.21 -3.54
N LYS A 116 -4.43 1.51 -3.86
CA LYS A 116 -5.64 2.30 -3.56
C LYS A 116 -6.87 1.76 -4.29
N LYS A 117 -6.71 1.33 -5.55
CA LYS A 117 -7.78 0.68 -6.32
C LYS A 117 -8.18 -0.66 -5.71
N GLN A 118 -7.22 -1.51 -5.33
CA GLN A 118 -7.47 -2.80 -4.68
C GLN A 118 -8.21 -2.62 -3.34
N VAL A 119 -7.80 -1.65 -2.51
CA VAL A 119 -8.46 -1.34 -1.24
C VAL A 119 -9.92 -0.91 -1.46
N SER A 120 -10.20 -0.07 -2.47
CA SER A 120 -11.57 0.32 -2.80
C SER A 120 -12.40 -0.89 -3.23
N GLN A 121 -11.88 -1.72 -4.14
CA GLN A 121 -12.57 -2.92 -4.62
C GLN A 121 -12.85 -3.92 -3.49
N GLN A 122 -11.89 -4.10 -2.59
CA GLN A 122 -12.05 -5.02 -1.46
C GLN A 122 -13.04 -4.47 -0.42
N SER A 123 -13.09 -3.15 -0.21
CA SER A 123 -14.10 -2.50 0.63
C SER A 123 -15.51 -2.73 0.08
N ASP A 124 -15.70 -2.55 -1.23
CA ASP A 124 -16.99 -2.78 -1.88
C ASP A 124 -17.39 -4.26 -1.84
N ALA A 125 -16.44 -5.17 -2.08
CA ALA A 125 -16.66 -6.61 -1.97
C ALA A 125 -17.03 -7.03 -0.54
N THR A 126 -16.40 -6.42 0.46
CA THR A 126 -16.71 -6.69 1.88
C THR A 126 -18.12 -6.24 2.22
N LYS A 127 -18.53 -5.03 1.83
CA LYS A 127 -19.91 -4.55 2.01
C LYS A 127 -20.94 -5.46 1.32
N ALA A 128 -20.65 -5.92 0.11
CA ALA A 128 -21.51 -6.84 -0.61
C ALA A 128 -21.61 -8.21 0.09
N ALA A 129 -20.51 -8.71 0.63
CA ALA A 129 -20.48 -9.94 1.40
C ALA A 129 -21.28 -9.81 2.71
N GLU A 130 -21.12 -8.71 3.45
CA GLU A 130 -21.89 -8.41 4.67
C GLU A 130 -23.39 -8.36 4.39
N ALA A 131 -23.83 -7.69 3.32
CA ALA A 131 -25.23 -7.66 2.92
C ALA A 131 -25.75 -9.08 2.61
N LYS A 132 -24.97 -9.88 1.88
CA LYS A 132 -25.33 -11.26 1.55
C LYS A 132 -25.43 -12.16 2.78
N VAL A 133 -24.54 -11.98 3.76
CA VAL A 133 -24.61 -12.71 5.04
C VAL A 133 -25.88 -12.35 5.80
N ALA A 134 -26.23 -11.07 5.88
CA ALA A 134 -27.46 -10.62 6.53
C ALA A 134 -28.72 -11.20 5.85
N ASP A 135 -28.75 -11.28 4.53
CA ASP A 135 -29.86 -11.88 3.78
C ASP A 135 -29.93 -13.41 3.96
N LEU A 136 -28.77 -14.09 3.97
CA LEU A 136 -28.71 -15.53 4.25
C LEU A 136 -29.15 -15.85 5.67
N ASP A 137 -28.82 -15.03 6.66
CA ASP A 137 -29.29 -15.21 8.04
C ASP A 137 -30.80 -15.06 8.16
N LYS A 138 -31.41 -14.11 7.44
CA LYS A 138 -32.87 -14.00 7.37
C LYS A 138 -33.49 -15.23 6.71
N ALA A 139 -32.95 -15.66 5.56
CA ALA A 139 -33.42 -16.84 4.85
C ALA A 139 -33.32 -18.11 5.71
N LYS A 140 -32.21 -18.26 6.44
CA LYS A 140 -31.99 -19.36 7.39
C LYS A 140 -33.05 -19.39 8.48
N ARG A 141 -33.35 -18.25 9.12
CA ARG A 141 -34.40 -18.16 10.16
C ARG A 141 -35.78 -18.56 9.62
N VAL A 142 -36.12 -18.12 8.41
CA VAL A 142 -37.38 -18.51 7.75
C VAL A 142 -37.41 -20.01 7.47
N ALA A 143 -36.31 -20.58 6.98
CA ALA A 143 -36.20 -22.01 6.73
C ALA A 143 -36.29 -22.83 8.03
N GLU A 144 -35.65 -22.38 9.11
CA GLU A 144 -35.72 -23.03 10.43
C GLU A 144 -37.15 -23.01 11.00
N ASP A 145 -37.88 -21.91 10.89
CA ASP A 145 -39.29 -21.80 11.30
C ASP A 145 -40.20 -22.72 10.47
N ALA A 146 -40.01 -22.75 9.15
CA ALA A 146 -40.74 -23.65 8.26
C ALA A 146 -40.47 -25.12 8.60
N LEU A 147 -39.20 -25.47 8.86
CA LEU A 147 -38.81 -26.82 9.25
C LEU A 147 -39.42 -27.23 10.59
N ALA A 148 -39.46 -26.32 11.57
CA ALA A 148 -40.08 -26.57 12.86
C ALA A 148 -41.59 -26.85 12.72
N LYS A 149 -42.30 -26.05 11.91
CA LYS A 149 -43.73 -26.26 11.62
C LYS A 149 -43.99 -27.58 10.90
N GLN A 150 -43.18 -27.90 9.89
CA GLN A 150 -43.33 -29.14 9.15
C GLN A 150 -43.04 -30.36 10.03
N LYS A 151 -42.02 -30.29 10.90
CA LYS A 151 -41.72 -31.34 11.86
C LYS A 151 -42.87 -31.54 12.86
N ALA A 152 -43.45 -30.47 13.39
CA ALA A 152 -44.61 -30.55 14.28
C ALA A 152 -45.83 -31.20 13.59
N GLU A 153 -46.07 -30.87 12.31
CA GLU A 153 -47.16 -31.48 11.55
C GLU A 153 -46.89 -32.96 11.24
N VAL A 154 -45.65 -33.33 10.89
CA VAL A 154 -45.26 -34.73 10.71
C VAL A 154 -45.43 -35.51 12.01
N ASP A 155 -45.00 -34.96 13.15
CA ASP A 155 -45.15 -35.60 14.46
C ASP A 155 -46.64 -35.81 14.78
N ARG A 156 -47.48 -34.79 14.56
CA ARG A 156 -48.94 -34.87 14.73
C ARG A 156 -49.58 -35.94 13.84
N LEU A 157 -49.29 -35.94 12.54
CA LEU A 157 -49.83 -36.92 11.60
C LEU A 157 -49.35 -38.34 11.94
N SER A 158 -48.09 -38.48 12.36
CA SER A 158 -47.54 -39.76 12.78
C SER A 158 -48.23 -40.30 14.04
N ASP A 159 -48.58 -39.44 15.00
CA ASP A 159 -49.32 -39.84 16.20
C ASP A 159 -50.75 -40.28 15.86
N ILE A 160 -51.45 -39.52 15.00
CA ILE A 160 -52.78 -39.88 14.51
C ILE A 160 -52.75 -41.24 13.80
N LEU A 161 -51.78 -41.44 12.91
CA LEU A 161 -51.63 -42.71 12.20
C LEU A 161 -51.29 -43.86 13.15
N LYS A 162 -50.38 -43.66 14.11
CA LYS A 162 -50.06 -44.67 15.13
C LYS A 162 -51.31 -45.11 15.87
N ARG A 163 -52.11 -44.17 16.38
CA ARG A 163 -53.35 -44.49 17.09
C ARG A 163 -54.36 -45.26 16.23
N ARG A 164 -54.52 -44.88 14.95
CA ARG A 164 -55.38 -45.63 14.00
C ARG A 164 -54.86 -47.04 13.70
N VAL A 165 -53.54 -47.24 13.65
CA VAL A 165 -52.93 -48.55 13.41
C VAL A 165 -53.00 -49.44 14.65
N THR A 166 -52.75 -48.89 15.84
CA THR A 166 -52.77 -49.65 17.10
C THR A 166 -54.16 -49.79 17.71
N GLY A 167 -55.15 -49.01 17.23
CA GLY A 167 -56.48 -48.93 17.84
C GLY A 167 -56.47 -48.29 19.23
N ASP A 168 -55.42 -47.52 19.55
CA ASP A 168 -55.23 -46.93 20.88
C ASP A 168 -56.11 -45.69 21.07
N MET A 169 -56.92 -45.71 22.13
CA MET A 169 -57.93 -44.70 22.42
C MET A 169 -57.65 -44.04 23.79
N PRO A 170 -57.83 -42.71 23.93
CA PRO A 170 -57.70 -42.04 25.21
C PRO A 170 -58.71 -42.62 26.22
N PRO A 171 -58.33 -42.81 27.50
CA PRO A 171 -59.23 -43.41 28.48
C PRO A 171 -60.47 -42.53 28.74
N GLY A 172 -61.61 -43.17 29.00
CA GLY A 172 -62.84 -42.49 29.39
C GLY A 172 -63.79 -42.16 28.24
N ILE A 173 -63.64 -42.80 27.08
CA ILE A 173 -64.63 -42.72 26.01
C ILE A 173 -65.86 -43.51 26.44
N SER A 174 -67.02 -42.86 26.43
CA SER A 174 -68.30 -43.51 26.69
C SER A 174 -69.37 -43.01 25.74
N GLY A 175 -70.18 -43.92 25.23
CA GLY A 175 -71.27 -43.61 24.31
C GLY A 175 -72.38 -44.64 24.36
N LYS A 176 -73.25 -44.59 23.36
CA LYS A 176 -74.36 -45.51 23.17
C LYS A 176 -74.48 -45.96 21.72
N ILE A 177 -75.01 -47.16 21.55
CA ILE A 177 -75.43 -47.66 20.24
C ILE A 177 -76.70 -46.92 19.82
N VAL A 178 -76.67 -46.26 18.67
CA VAL A 178 -77.81 -45.55 18.07
C VAL A 178 -78.63 -46.48 17.20
N SER A 179 -77.95 -47.32 16.42
CA SER A 179 -78.58 -48.25 15.49
C SER A 179 -77.75 -49.52 15.36
N VAL A 180 -78.43 -50.63 15.10
CA VAL A 180 -77.81 -51.96 14.89
C VAL A 180 -78.34 -52.52 13.57
N ASN A 181 -77.44 -52.79 12.63
CA ASN A 181 -77.77 -53.52 11.41
C ASN A 181 -77.21 -54.94 11.51
N ARG A 182 -78.10 -55.87 11.83
CA ARG A 182 -77.74 -57.28 12.04
C ARG A 182 -77.39 -58.00 10.74
N ASN A 183 -78.00 -57.62 9.62
CA ASN A 183 -77.79 -58.30 8.35
C ASN A 183 -76.34 -58.15 7.89
N TRP A 184 -75.72 -57.02 8.22
CA TRP A 184 -74.35 -56.66 7.81
C TRP A 184 -73.39 -56.59 9.01
N ASN A 185 -73.81 -57.05 10.20
CA ASN A 185 -73.00 -57.14 11.43
C ASN A 185 -72.31 -55.84 11.88
N PHE A 186 -72.94 -54.69 11.68
CA PHE A 186 -72.39 -53.42 12.14
C PHE A 186 -73.36 -52.66 13.06
N VAL A 187 -72.79 -51.79 13.89
CA VAL A 187 -73.52 -50.87 14.76
C VAL A 187 -73.07 -49.44 14.49
N VAL A 188 -73.98 -48.50 14.71
CA VAL A 188 -73.69 -47.06 14.66
C VAL A 188 -73.70 -46.53 16.08
N LEU A 189 -72.63 -45.81 16.45
CA LEU A 189 -72.39 -45.23 17.77
C LEU A 189 -72.63 -43.72 17.73
N ASN A 190 -73.06 -43.13 18.86
CA ASN A 190 -73.16 -41.67 19.04
C ASN A 190 -71.85 -41.03 19.53
N ILE A 191 -70.74 -41.69 19.28
CA ILE A 191 -69.39 -41.23 19.58
C ILE A 191 -68.56 -41.46 18.32
N GLY A 192 -67.63 -40.55 18.05
CA GLY A 192 -66.78 -40.57 16.87
C GLY A 192 -65.40 -39.95 17.14
N ASP A 193 -64.77 -39.45 16.09
CA ASP A 193 -63.39 -38.94 16.14
C ASP A 193 -63.24 -37.73 17.07
N LYS A 194 -64.28 -36.89 17.18
CA LYS A 194 -64.33 -35.76 18.13
C LYS A 194 -64.23 -36.19 19.59
N GLN A 195 -64.68 -37.39 19.93
CA GLN A 195 -64.62 -37.98 21.27
C GLN A 195 -63.37 -38.84 21.47
N GLY A 196 -62.48 -38.92 20.46
CA GLY A 196 -61.24 -39.70 20.53
C GLY A 196 -61.38 -41.15 20.07
N VAL A 197 -62.52 -41.54 19.48
CA VAL A 197 -62.68 -42.87 18.87
C VAL A 197 -61.78 -42.95 17.64
N VAL A 198 -61.00 -44.02 17.51
CA VAL A 198 -60.14 -44.27 16.35
C VAL A 198 -60.55 -45.56 15.63
N GLU A 199 -60.29 -45.61 14.32
CA GLU A 199 -60.39 -46.83 13.53
C GLU A 199 -59.54 -47.95 14.14
N ASN A 200 -60.01 -49.20 14.02
CA ASN A 200 -59.46 -50.40 14.65
C ASN A 200 -59.54 -50.45 16.19
N GLY A 201 -59.99 -49.38 16.85
CA GLY A 201 -60.24 -49.38 18.29
C GLY A 201 -61.32 -50.40 18.67
N GLU A 202 -61.08 -51.14 19.75
CA GLU A 202 -62.09 -52.04 20.31
C GLU A 202 -62.82 -51.37 21.47
N LEU A 203 -64.16 -51.42 21.45
CA LEU A 203 -65.01 -50.92 22.52
C LEU A 203 -65.76 -52.08 23.16
N ILE A 204 -65.93 -52.01 24.46
CA ILE A 204 -66.70 -52.94 25.26
C ILE A 204 -68.14 -52.44 25.30
N VAL A 205 -69.08 -53.33 24.97
CA VAL A 205 -70.51 -53.06 25.02
C VAL A 205 -71.12 -53.66 26.28
N SER A 206 -71.89 -52.86 27.01
CA SER A 206 -72.54 -53.24 28.26
C SER A 206 -74.02 -52.84 28.29
N ARG A 207 -74.84 -53.65 28.97
CA ARG A 207 -76.24 -53.33 29.30
C ARG A 207 -76.44 -53.56 30.78
N ASN A 208 -77.00 -52.58 31.48
CA ASN A 208 -77.21 -52.63 32.93
C ASN A 208 -75.93 -52.99 33.71
N LYS A 209 -74.78 -52.44 33.27
CA LYS A 209 -73.44 -52.70 33.85
C LYS A 209 -72.89 -54.13 33.67
N SER A 210 -73.56 -54.99 32.89
CA SER A 210 -72.99 -56.27 32.48
C SER A 210 -72.44 -56.17 31.05
N VAL A 211 -71.20 -56.61 30.86
CA VAL A 211 -70.57 -56.72 29.54
C VAL A 211 -71.31 -57.77 28.71
N ILE A 212 -71.70 -57.40 27.50
CA ILE A 212 -72.40 -58.27 26.53
C ILE A 212 -71.45 -58.73 25.42
N GLY A 213 -70.51 -57.88 25.00
CA GLY A 213 -69.51 -58.24 24.00
C GLY A 213 -68.61 -57.07 23.64
N ARG A 214 -67.83 -57.23 22.57
CA ARG A 214 -66.96 -56.20 22.02
C ARG A 214 -67.34 -55.86 20.59
N ILE A 215 -67.05 -54.63 20.20
CA ILE A 215 -67.19 -54.11 18.84
C ILE A 215 -65.85 -53.50 18.42
N ARG A 216 -65.52 -53.58 17.13
CA ARG A 216 -64.32 -52.95 16.58
C ARG A 216 -64.74 -51.83 15.64
N VAL A 217 -64.21 -50.64 15.85
CA VAL A 217 -64.51 -49.47 15.05
C VAL A 217 -63.89 -49.61 13.66
N THR A 218 -64.70 -49.46 12.63
CA THR A 218 -64.30 -49.61 11.22
C THR A 218 -64.16 -48.25 10.54
N SER A 219 -64.98 -47.27 10.93
CA SER A 219 -64.89 -45.89 10.43
C SER A 219 -65.48 -44.91 11.45
N THR A 220 -64.92 -43.70 11.50
CA THR A 220 -65.38 -42.60 12.37
C THR A 220 -65.68 -41.37 11.54
N ASN A 221 -66.78 -40.67 11.85
CA ASN A 221 -67.15 -39.43 11.19
C ASN A 221 -67.80 -38.46 12.20
N GLY A 222 -67.03 -37.46 12.62
CA GLY A 222 -67.49 -36.41 13.54
C GLY A 222 -67.96 -36.96 14.87
N ASP A 223 -69.26 -36.84 15.13
CA ASP A 223 -69.89 -37.28 16.38
C ASP A 223 -70.46 -38.71 16.27
N THR A 224 -70.11 -39.46 15.23
CA THR A 224 -70.60 -40.83 14.98
C THR A 224 -69.49 -41.78 14.56
N ALA A 225 -69.67 -43.07 14.84
CA ALA A 225 -68.77 -44.12 14.39
C ALA A 225 -69.55 -45.36 13.96
N VAL A 226 -68.98 -46.10 13.02
CA VAL A 226 -69.44 -47.40 12.59
C VAL A 226 -68.48 -48.45 13.12
N ALA A 227 -69.02 -49.47 13.78
CA ALA A 227 -68.24 -50.55 14.34
C ALA A 227 -68.81 -51.92 13.96
N ASP A 228 -67.92 -52.85 13.63
CA ASP A 228 -68.26 -54.24 13.39
C ASP A 228 -68.42 -55.00 14.70
N ILE A 229 -69.41 -55.89 14.75
CA ILE A 229 -69.68 -56.70 15.93
C ILE A 229 -68.69 -57.87 15.99
N LEU A 230 -67.91 -57.97 17.07
CA LEU A 230 -67.01 -59.10 17.29
C LEU A 230 -67.82 -60.28 17.87
N VAL A 231 -68.47 -61.03 16.98
CA VAL A 231 -69.42 -62.11 17.31
C VAL A 231 -68.81 -63.17 18.25
N ASN A 232 -67.51 -63.43 18.14
CA ASN A 232 -66.75 -64.36 18.99
C ASN A 232 -66.55 -63.87 20.44
N THR A 233 -66.93 -62.64 20.76
CA THR A 233 -66.78 -62.04 22.10
C THR A 233 -68.10 -61.88 22.83
N LEU A 234 -69.23 -62.26 22.20
CA LEU A 234 -70.54 -62.20 22.80
C LEU A 234 -70.64 -63.22 23.94
N LYS A 235 -71.05 -62.75 25.13
CA LYS A 235 -71.14 -63.59 26.34
C LYS A 235 -72.21 -64.68 26.24
N ASP A 236 -73.23 -64.45 25.41
CA ASP A 236 -74.31 -65.40 25.13
C ASP A 236 -74.81 -65.16 23.69
N PRO A 237 -74.89 -66.19 22.83
CA PRO A 237 -75.44 -66.08 21.47
C PRO A 237 -76.88 -65.53 21.40
N SER A 238 -77.64 -65.61 22.51
CA SER A 238 -78.99 -65.08 22.63
C SER A 238 -79.04 -63.60 23.05
N LEU A 239 -77.97 -63.06 23.66
CA LEU A 239 -77.86 -61.66 24.08
C LEU A 239 -77.31 -60.81 22.93
N GLN A 240 -78.22 -60.40 22.06
CA GLN A 240 -77.88 -59.56 20.93
C GLN A 240 -77.74 -58.08 21.32
N LEU A 241 -76.81 -57.37 20.66
CA LEU A 241 -76.66 -55.91 20.78
C LEU A 241 -77.93 -55.19 20.33
N GLN A 242 -78.26 -54.09 20.99
CA GLN A 242 -79.46 -53.28 20.73
C GLN A 242 -79.14 -51.78 20.82
N PRO A 243 -79.93 -50.93 20.14
CA PRO A 243 -79.90 -49.49 20.39
C PRO A 243 -80.11 -49.17 21.88
N GLY A 244 -79.32 -48.24 22.41
CA GLY A 244 -79.33 -47.82 23.81
C GLY A 244 -78.28 -48.49 24.70
N ASP A 245 -77.66 -49.58 24.24
CA ASP A 245 -76.53 -50.23 24.93
C ASP A 245 -75.36 -49.26 25.12
N ASP A 246 -74.72 -49.32 26.29
CA ASP A 246 -73.56 -48.49 26.63
C ASP A 246 -72.29 -49.05 25.98
N VAL A 247 -71.47 -48.16 25.42
CA VAL A 247 -70.15 -48.52 24.88
C VAL A 247 -69.06 -47.72 25.57
N GLN A 248 -67.94 -48.37 25.86
CA GLN A 248 -66.77 -47.74 26.50
C GLN A 248 -65.46 -48.37 26.02
N ASN A 249 -64.36 -47.63 26.06
CA ASN A 249 -63.03 -48.16 25.74
C ASN A 249 -62.33 -48.85 26.91
#